data_AF-A0A2E4HDG7-F1
#
_entry.id   AF-A0A2E4HDG7-F1
#
_cell.length_a   1.000
_cell.length_b   1.000
_cell.length_c   1.000
_cell.angle_alpha   90.00
_cell.angle_beta   90.00
_cell.angle_gamma   90.00
#
_symmetry.space_group_name_H-M   'P 1'
#
loop_
_entity.id
_entity.type
_entity.pdbx_description
1 polymer ?
#
loop_
_entity_poly.entity_id
_entity_poly.type
_entity_poly.pdbx_seq_one_letter_code
_entity_poly.pdbx_strand_id
1 'polypeptide(L)'
;MRTIVKNIGKLATLFILILSLIGCEKENLEESLEVSNLEHLDDAFDFDQFGRAHNDYLAYVHATGATDPKVRFEYGKSYVDPIFGSFDVGVDYNKLVAGMPAHMRKMDAIVAGTYQANQESVTPKMQRFLDKLATTVHNSMQAGLSLDEFTAQLDDLSARIAATEDIQIDLNAHYANDGASMLAIVSILKYSIQYWDALGGDTQRVGLWKKIKRALADAWGYVSAWVDNGDGSYSWDPQSALVNADCHSDQVYGN
;
A
#
# COMPACT_ATOMS: atom_id res chain seq x y z
N MET A 1 22.40 15.50 -61.37
CA MET A 1 23.77 16.03 -61.25
C MET A 1 23.76 17.20 -60.27
N ARG A 2 24.75 17.21 -59.35
CA ARG A 2 25.10 18.27 -58.37
C ARG A 2 24.31 18.35 -57.05
N THR A 3 24.74 17.46 -56.16
CA THR A 3 25.01 17.64 -54.74
C THR A 3 25.79 18.95 -54.41
N ILE A 4 25.68 19.39 -53.15
CA ILE A 4 26.61 20.28 -52.42
C ILE A 4 26.38 21.80 -52.58
N VAL A 5 25.52 22.36 -51.70
CA VAL A 5 25.92 23.49 -50.84
C VAL A 5 25.33 23.22 -49.44
N LYS A 6 26.20 22.68 -48.59
CA LYS A 6 25.99 22.32 -47.19
C LYS A 6 26.28 23.55 -46.31
N ASN A 7 25.63 23.61 -45.15
CA ASN A 7 26.25 23.97 -43.87
C ASN A 7 26.79 25.40 -43.62
N ILE A 8 25.96 26.45 -43.75
CA ILE A 8 26.30 27.77 -43.17
C ILE A 8 25.21 28.33 -42.24
N GLY A 9 23.98 27.81 -42.28
CA GLY A 9 22.84 28.37 -41.51
C GLY A 9 22.65 27.91 -40.06
N LYS A 10 23.57 27.13 -39.46
CA LYS A 10 23.37 26.54 -38.12
C LYS A 10 24.50 26.77 -37.11
N LEU A 11 25.41 27.72 -37.35
CA LEU A 11 26.52 28.03 -36.43
C LEU A 11 26.59 29.47 -35.91
N ALA A 12 25.66 30.35 -36.29
CA ALA A 12 25.79 31.81 -36.03
C ALA A 12 24.83 32.40 -34.98
N THR A 13 24.00 31.60 -34.32
CA THR A 13 23.06 32.11 -33.29
C THR A 13 23.12 31.36 -31.96
N LEU A 14 24.20 30.59 -31.75
CA LEU A 14 24.58 29.97 -30.47
C LEU A 14 25.68 30.80 -29.76
N PHE A 15 25.68 32.13 -29.95
CA PHE A 15 26.68 33.03 -29.36
C PHE A 15 26.08 34.30 -28.73
N ILE A 16 24.74 34.40 -28.64
CA ILE A 16 24.01 35.45 -27.89
C ILE A 16 23.33 34.82 -26.66
N LEU A 17 24.05 33.91 -26.00
CA LEU A 17 23.59 33.23 -24.78
C LEU A 17 24.66 33.19 -23.69
N ILE A 18 25.68 34.05 -23.78
CA ILE A 18 26.77 34.18 -22.80
C ILE A 18 27.24 35.63 -22.85
N LEU A 19 26.60 36.55 -22.12
CA LEU A 19 27.17 37.84 -21.67
C LEU A 19 26.25 38.77 -20.84
N SER A 20 25.04 38.35 -20.44
CA SER A 20 24.17 39.20 -19.58
C SER A 20 24.05 38.73 -18.12
N LEU A 21 24.99 37.91 -17.63
CA LEU A 21 25.27 37.80 -16.20
C LEU A 21 26.59 38.50 -15.94
N ILE A 22 26.54 39.66 -15.26
CA ILE A 22 27.43 40.16 -14.19
C ILE A 22 27.16 41.67 -14.02
N GLY A 23 26.60 42.06 -12.87
CA GLY A 23 26.87 43.38 -12.28
C GLY A 23 25.68 44.10 -11.62
N CYS A 24 25.88 44.45 -10.34
CA CYS A 24 25.03 45.23 -9.40
C CYS A 24 23.79 44.52 -8.84
N GLU A 25 23.54 44.47 -7.53
CA GLU A 25 24.35 44.78 -6.35
C GLU A 25 23.62 44.18 -5.13
N LYS A 26 24.37 44.04 -4.05
CA LYS A 26 24.08 43.29 -2.83
C LYS A 26 23.30 44.14 -1.83
N GLU A 27 22.12 43.69 -1.40
CA GLU A 27 21.57 44.05 -0.08
C GLU A 27 21.14 42.78 0.65
N ASN A 28 21.75 42.58 1.82
CA ASN A 28 21.40 41.55 2.79
C ASN A 28 20.12 41.98 3.51
N LEU A 29 19.14 41.08 3.59
CA LEU A 29 18.15 41.06 4.66
C LEU A 29 17.89 39.59 5.03
N GLU A 30 18.47 39.18 6.15
CA GLU A 30 18.04 37.99 6.89
C GLU A 30 16.65 38.26 7.47
N GLU A 31 15.63 37.48 7.10
CA GLU A 31 14.71 36.79 8.04
C GLU A 31 13.62 36.02 7.29
N SER A 32 13.24 34.88 7.88
CA SER A 32 12.15 33.95 7.56
C SER A 32 12.30 33.07 6.31
N LEU A 33 12.73 31.82 6.54
CA LEU A 33 12.38 30.69 5.68
C LEU A 33 10.87 30.42 5.85
N GLU A 34 10.05 31.10 5.07
CA GLU A 34 8.73 30.57 4.73
C GLU A 34 8.94 29.45 3.71
N VAL A 35 8.89 28.19 4.17
CA VAL A 35 8.68 27.04 3.29
C VAL A 35 7.19 27.01 2.95
N SER A 36 6.82 27.86 2.00
CA SER A 36 5.55 27.78 1.27
C SER A 36 5.90 27.40 -0.16
N ASN A 37 5.19 26.40 -0.68
CA ASN A 37 5.24 25.82 -2.04
C ASN A 37 6.02 24.50 -2.11
N LEU A 38 5.42 23.44 -1.58
CA LEU A 38 5.53 22.15 -2.27
C LEU A 38 4.53 22.16 -3.43
N GLU A 39 5.13 22.15 -4.61
CA GLU A 39 4.51 22.05 -5.92
C GLU A 39 3.50 20.89 -6.00
N HIS A 40 2.51 21.05 -6.87
CA HIS A 40 1.57 20.01 -7.29
C HIS A 40 2.27 18.65 -7.50
N LEU A 41 1.96 17.66 -6.64
CA LEU A 41 2.19 16.25 -6.91
C LEU A 41 1.12 15.77 -7.89
N ASP A 42 1.37 15.99 -9.18
CA ASP A 42 0.65 15.34 -10.29
C ASP A 42 1.40 14.06 -10.73
N ASP A 43 2.05 13.39 -9.77
CA ASP A 43 2.58 12.03 -9.92
C ASP A 43 1.56 11.05 -9.33
N ALA A 44 1.02 10.17 -10.16
CA ALA A 44 0.07 9.14 -9.72
C ALA A 44 0.62 8.40 -8.48
N PHE A 45 -0.18 8.34 -7.42
CA PHE A 45 0.16 7.65 -6.18
C PHE A 45 0.74 6.24 -6.45
N ASP A 46 1.94 5.96 -5.96
CA ASP A 46 2.57 4.65 -6.10
C ASP A 46 1.97 3.67 -5.08
N PHE A 47 0.92 2.95 -5.49
CA PHE A 47 0.33 1.90 -4.65
C PHE A 47 1.31 0.79 -4.30
N ASP A 48 2.31 0.54 -5.14
CA ASP A 48 3.35 -0.46 -4.89
C ASP A 48 4.27 0.00 -3.75
N GLN A 49 4.53 1.31 -3.63
CA GLN A 49 5.19 1.90 -2.46
C GLN A 49 4.37 1.76 -1.19
N PHE A 50 3.05 1.85 -1.27
CA PHE A 50 2.16 1.64 -0.13
C PHE A 50 2.32 0.23 0.47
N GLY A 51 2.36 -0.81 -0.37
CA GLY A 51 2.61 -2.18 0.09
C GLY A 51 4.03 -2.41 0.65
N ARG A 52 5.03 -1.72 0.09
CA ARG A 52 6.40 -1.74 0.65
C ARG A 52 6.49 -1.07 2.02
N ALA A 53 5.85 0.08 2.21
CA ALA A 53 5.80 0.76 3.50
C ALA A 53 5.12 -0.09 4.59
N HIS A 54 4.09 -0.86 4.22
CA HIS A 54 3.51 -1.87 5.12
C HIS A 54 4.56 -2.90 5.58
N ASN A 55 5.33 -3.46 4.66
CA ASN A 55 6.38 -4.42 4.99
C ASN A 55 7.53 -3.81 5.80
N ASP A 56 7.88 -2.54 5.56
CA ASP A 56 8.88 -1.82 6.35
C ASP A 56 8.41 -1.67 7.80
N TYR A 57 7.12 -1.37 8.01
CA TYR A 57 6.49 -1.42 9.33
C TYR A 57 6.55 -2.82 9.96
N LEU A 58 6.19 -3.88 9.21
CA LEU A 58 6.28 -5.27 9.70
C LEU A 58 7.72 -5.63 10.12
N ALA A 59 8.70 -5.22 9.33
CA ALA A 59 10.12 -5.45 9.62
C ALA A 59 10.56 -4.70 10.88
N TYR A 60 10.09 -3.45 11.04
CA TYR A 60 10.36 -2.64 12.23
C TYR A 60 9.80 -3.29 13.51
N VAL A 61 8.54 -3.72 13.53
CA VAL A 61 7.95 -4.34 14.72
C VAL A 61 8.56 -5.70 15.04
N HIS A 62 8.97 -6.47 14.03
CA HIS A 62 9.69 -7.73 14.23
C HIS A 62 11.14 -7.54 14.69
N ALA A 63 11.79 -6.42 14.36
CA ALA A 63 13.14 -6.12 14.83
C ALA A 63 13.25 -5.99 16.35
N THR A 64 12.13 -5.78 17.06
CA THR A 64 12.07 -5.83 18.53
C THR A 64 12.49 -7.18 19.10
N GLY A 65 12.30 -8.27 18.33
CA GLY A 65 12.44 -9.64 18.81
C GLY A 65 11.40 -10.06 19.85
N ALA A 66 10.41 -9.20 20.15
CA ALA A 66 9.35 -9.52 21.10
C ALA A 66 8.39 -10.53 20.49
N THR A 67 8.03 -11.58 21.24
CA THR A 67 7.02 -12.57 20.82
C THR A 67 5.60 -12.17 21.21
N ASP A 68 5.44 -11.28 22.19
CA ASP A 68 4.15 -10.72 22.61
C ASP A 68 3.62 -9.72 21.56
N PRO A 69 2.45 -9.98 20.93
CA PRO A 69 1.86 -9.06 19.96
C PRO A 69 1.50 -7.70 20.55
N LYS A 70 1.20 -7.60 21.86
CA LYS A 70 0.93 -6.32 22.50
C LYS A 70 2.20 -5.47 22.57
N VAL A 71 3.34 -6.08 22.91
CA VAL A 71 4.61 -5.38 22.97
C VAL A 71 5.02 -4.89 21.57
N ARG A 72 4.84 -5.72 20.54
CA ARG A 72 5.08 -5.32 19.15
C ARG A 72 4.15 -4.19 18.71
N PHE A 73 2.85 -4.26 19.03
CA PHE A 73 1.90 -3.20 18.75
C PHE A 73 2.32 -1.87 19.39
N GLU A 74 2.60 -1.85 20.70
CA GLU A 74 3.02 -0.62 21.40
C GLU A 74 4.34 -0.08 20.86
N TYR A 75 5.26 -0.94 20.44
CA TYR A 75 6.49 -0.52 19.77
C TYR A 75 6.22 0.06 18.38
N GLY A 76 5.34 -0.56 17.61
CA GLY A 76 4.96 -0.13 16.26
C GLY A 76 4.39 1.29 16.22
N LYS A 77 3.76 1.75 17.30
CA LYS A 77 3.31 3.15 17.43
C LYS A 77 4.44 4.18 17.28
N SER A 78 5.69 3.79 17.54
CA SER A 78 6.86 4.67 17.35
C SER A 78 7.40 4.72 15.92
N TYR A 79 6.86 3.89 15.02
CA TYR A 79 7.25 3.88 13.62
C TYR A 79 6.78 5.15 12.91
N VAL A 80 7.67 5.71 12.09
CA VAL A 80 7.38 6.87 11.23
C VAL A 80 7.85 6.52 9.83
N ASP A 81 6.88 6.42 8.92
CA ASP A 81 7.17 6.28 7.50
C ASP A 81 7.50 7.66 6.90
N PRO A 82 8.53 7.78 6.03
CA PRO A 82 8.88 9.05 5.41
C PRO A 82 7.79 9.68 4.53
N ILE A 83 6.80 8.90 4.10
CA ILE A 83 5.76 9.28 3.13
C ILE A 83 4.38 9.28 3.79
N PHE A 84 4.09 8.26 4.61
CA PHE A 84 2.79 8.11 5.27
C PHE A 84 2.75 8.68 6.70
N GLY A 85 3.90 9.07 7.25
CA GLY A 85 4.01 9.72 8.55
C GLY A 85 3.98 8.76 9.74
N SER A 86 3.56 9.27 10.90
CA SER A 86 3.57 8.56 12.20
C SER A 86 2.50 7.48 12.28
N PHE A 87 2.80 6.30 12.81
CA PHE A 87 1.81 5.23 12.93
C PHE A 87 1.08 5.21 14.29
N ASP A 88 1.37 6.15 15.20
CA ASP A 88 0.57 6.34 16.41
C ASP A 88 -0.76 7.06 16.12
N VAL A 89 -1.82 6.26 15.96
CA VAL A 89 -3.17 6.73 15.63
C VAL A 89 -4.17 6.65 16.78
N GLY A 90 -3.69 6.48 18.01
CA GLY A 90 -4.58 6.38 19.17
C GLY A 90 -5.48 5.14 19.18
N VAL A 91 -5.18 4.12 18.37
CA VAL A 91 -5.84 2.81 18.44
C VAL A 91 -5.44 2.11 19.74
N ASP A 92 -6.41 1.49 20.40
CA ASP A 92 -6.21 0.72 21.64
C ASP A 92 -6.09 -0.77 21.30
N TYR A 93 -5.04 -1.42 21.81
CA TYR A 93 -4.79 -2.84 21.57
C TYR A 93 -5.96 -3.74 21.95
N ASN A 94 -6.71 -3.43 23.03
CA ASN A 94 -7.84 -4.26 23.45
C ASN A 94 -9.01 -4.17 22.47
N LYS A 95 -9.20 -3.02 21.80
CA LYS A 95 -10.20 -2.89 20.73
C LYS A 95 -9.84 -3.77 19.54
N LEU A 96 -8.56 -3.85 19.18
CA LEU A 96 -8.08 -4.75 18.11
C LEU A 96 -8.31 -6.21 18.46
N VAL A 97 -7.94 -6.61 19.68
CA VAL A 97 -8.16 -7.97 20.17
C VAL A 97 -9.64 -8.34 20.15
N ALA A 98 -10.55 -7.42 20.49
CA ALA A 98 -11.99 -7.67 20.45
C ALA A 98 -12.52 -7.92 19.02
N GLY A 99 -11.93 -7.28 18.00
CA GLY A 99 -12.26 -7.50 16.58
C GLY A 99 -11.68 -8.79 15.99
N MET A 100 -10.64 -9.35 16.63
CA MET A 100 -9.86 -10.48 16.10
C MET A 100 -10.69 -11.71 15.72
N PRO A 101 -11.63 -12.20 16.55
CA PRO A 101 -12.37 -13.42 16.22
C PRO A 101 -13.23 -13.27 14.96
N ALA A 102 -13.76 -12.08 14.69
CA ALA A 102 -14.49 -11.80 13.46
C ALA A 102 -13.55 -11.81 12.26
N HIS A 103 -12.38 -11.21 12.40
CA HIS A 103 -11.36 -11.16 11.35
C HIS A 103 -10.83 -12.54 10.97
N MET A 104 -10.49 -13.37 11.95
CA MET A 104 -10.02 -14.74 11.72
C MET A 104 -11.05 -15.59 10.96
N ARG A 105 -12.35 -15.44 11.27
CA ARG A 105 -13.42 -16.11 10.55
C ARG A 105 -13.49 -15.70 9.07
N LYS A 106 -13.19 -14.44 8.75
CA LYS A 106 -13.10 -13.99 7.34
C LYS A 106 -11.96 -14.71 6.64
N MET A 107 -10.79 -14.79 7.27
CA MET A 107 -9.62 -15.46 6.70
C MET A 107 -9.88 -16.95 6.46
N ASP A 108 -10.51 -17.62 7.44
CA ASP A 108 -10.92 -19.01 7.31
C ASP A 108 -11.94 -19.20 6.17
N ALA A 109 -12.91 -18.28 6.03
CA ALA A 109 -13.89 -18.33 4.96
C ALA A 109 -13.27 -18.12 3.57
N ILE A 110 -12.28 -17.23 3.43
CA ILE A 110 -11.55 -17.04 2.16
C ILE A 110 -10.81 -18.33 1.81
N VAL A 111 -10.06 -18.89 2.75
CA VAL A 111 -9.33 -20.15 2.54
C VAL A 111 -10.27 -21.31 2.21
N ALA A 112 -11.44 -21.37 2.85
CA ALA A 112 -12.45 -22.39 2.59
C ALA A 112 -13.27 -22.16 1.31
N GLY A 113 -13.14 -20.99 0.66
CA GLY A 113 -13.93 -20.64 -0.52
C GLY A 113 -15.39 -20.31 -0.22
N THR A 114 -15.70 -19.94 1.03
CA THR A 114 -17.07 -19.64 1.52
C THR A 114 -17.26 -18.18 1.92
N TYR A 115 -16.25 -17.33 1.72
CA TYR A 115 -16.31 -15.90 2.01
C TYR A 115 -17.42 -15.21 1.22
N GLN A 116 -18.07 -14.23 1.86
CA GLN A 116 -19.13 -13.41 1.26
C GLN A 116 -18.93 -11.95 1.70
N ALA A 117 -18.56 -11.09 0.76
CA ALA A 117 -18.27 -9.69 1.01
C ALA A 117 -19.51 -8.84 1.34
N ASN A 118 -20.73 -9.36 1.11
CA ASN A 118 -21.98 -8.69 1.48
C ASN A 118 -22.14 -8.42 2.99
N GLN A 119 -21.27 -9.02 3.81
CA GLN A 119 -21.17 -8.78 5.26
C GLN A 119 -20.23 -7.62 5.61
N GLU A 120 -19.48 -7.11 4.64
CA GLU A 120 -18.58 -5.97 4.82
C GLU A 120 -19.35 -4.66 4.68
N SER A 121 -19.04 -3.70 5.56
CA SER A 121 -19.61 -2.35 5.54
C SER A 121 -18.88 -1.46 4.52
N VAL A 122 -18.92 -1.89 3.25
CA VAL A 122 -18.30 -1.22 2.10
C VAL A 122 -19.28 -1.16 0.92
N THR A 123 -18.96 -0.41 -0.11
CA THR A 123 -19.85 -0.22 -1.26
C THR A 123 -20.11 -1.56 -1.99
N PRO A 124 -21.25 -1.72 -2.70
CA PRO A 124 -21.53 -2.93 -3.49
C PRO A 124 -20.46 -3.22 -4.56
N LYS A 125 -19.75 -2.19 -5.03
CA LYS A 125 -18.67 -2.35 -6.00
C LYS A 125 -17.44 -2.97 -5.33
N MET A 126 -17.06 -2.46 -4.16
CA MET A 126 -15.99 -3.05 -3.35
C MET A 126 -16.33 -4.48 -2.91
N GLN A 127 -17.58 -4.76 -2.53
CA GLN A 127 -18.01 -6.12 -2.19
C GLN A 127 -17.74 -7.11 -3.34
N ARG A 128 -18.12 -6.76 -4.58
CA ARG A 128 -17.84 -7.60 -5.76
C ARG A 128 -16.34 -7.81 -6.00
N PHE A 129 -15.53 -6.77 -5.77
CA PHE A 129 -14.09 -6.88 -5.86
C PHE A 129 -13.53 -7.84 -4.80
N LEU A 130 -13.94 -7.70 -3.53
CA LEU A 130 -13.49 -8.55 -2.43
C LEU A 130 -13.88 -10.02 -2.64
N ASP A 131 -15.10 -10.30 -3.12
CA ASP A 131 -15.53 -11.66 -3.47
C ASP A 131 -14.65 -12.25 -4.59
N LYS A 132 -14.35 -11.46 -5.61
CA LYS A 132 -13.49 -11.88 -6.72
C LYS A 132 -12.05 -12.12 -6.25
N LEU A 133 -11.50 -11.23 -5.43
CA LEU A 133 -10.16 -11.38 -4.87
C LEU A 133 -10.08 -12.62 -3.97
N ALA A 134 -11.04 -12.81 -3.08
CA ALA A 134 -11.14 -14.01 -2.24
C ALA A 134 -11.21 -15.30 -3.07
N THR A 135 -12.00 -15.29 -4.14
CA THR A 135 -12.11 -16.42 -5.09
C THR A 135 -10.78 -16.69 -5.81
N THR A 136 -10.10 -15.64 -6.28
CA THR A 136 -8.77 -15.75 -6.92
C THR A 136 -7.75 -16.37 -5.97
N VAL A 137 -7.73 -15.91 -4.71
CA VAL A 137 -6.83 -16.46 -3.69
C VAL A 137 -7.16 -17.93 -3.44
N HIS A 138 -8.41 -18.27 -3.14
CA HIS A 138 -8.83 -19.65 -2.91
C HIS A 138 -8.44 -20.57 -4.07
N ASN A 139 -8.74 -20.17 -5.32
CA ASN A 139 -8.45 -20.98 -6.50
C ASN A 139 -6.94 -21.15 -6.73
N SER A 140 -6.15 -20.09 -6.50
CA SER A 140 -4.68 -20.17 -6.56
C SER A 140 -4.14 -21.15 -5.53
N MET A 141 -4.75 -21.18 -4.35
CA MET A 141 -4.40 -22.14 -3.32
C MET A 141 -4.75 -23.58 -3.75
N GLN A 142 -5.97 -23.82 -4.24
CA GLN A 142 -6.37 -25.16 -4.70
C GLN A 142 -5.50 -25.67 -5.87
N ALA A 143 -5.14 -24.78 -6.80
CA ALA A 143 -4.25 -25.08 -7.92
C ALA A 143 -2.80 -25.34 -7.50
N GLY A 144 -2.39 -24.92 -6.30
CA GLY A 144 -1.02 -25.07 -5.80
C GLY A 144 -0.01 -24.22 -6.56
N LEU A 145 -0.40 -23.00 -6.93
CA LEU A 145 0.48 -22.05 -7.60
C LEU A 145 1.71 -21.74 -6.74
N SER A 146 2.84 -21.52 -7.40
CA SER A 146 4.03 -20.93 -6.79
C SER A 146 3.78 -19.47 -6.38
N LEU A 147 4.68 -18.94 -5.55
CA LEU A 147 4.63 -17.53 -5.16
C LEU A 147 4.67 -16.60 -6.38
N ASP A 148 5.60 -16.85 -7.32
CA ASP A 148 5.74 -16.04 -8.54
C ASP A 148 4.48 -16.06 -9.40
N GLU A 149 3.84 -17.23 -9.56
CA GLU A 149 2.58 -17.36 -10.30
C GLU A 149 1.44 -16.61 -9.61
N PHE A 150 1.36 -16.67 -8.28
CA PHE A 150 0.34 -15.97 -7.52
C PHE A 150 0.57 -14.44 -7.55
N THR A 151 1.80 -13.98 -7.37
CA THR A 151 2.17 -12.56 -7.50
C THR A 151 1.87 -12.03 -8.90
N ALA A 152 2.15 -12.80 -9.96
CA ALA A 152 1.81 -12.41 -11.32
C ALA A 152 0.29 -12.24 -11.54
N GLN A 153 -0.55 -13.05 -10.88
CA GLN A 153 -2.01 -12.84 -10.91
C GLN A 153 -2.44 -11.55 -10.18
N LEU A 154 -1.76 -11.19 -9.09
CA LEU A 154 -2.02 -9.93 -8.38
C LEU A 154 -1.59 -8.73 -9.23
N ASP A 155 -0.43 -8.80 -9.90
CA ASP A 155 0.03 -7.75 -10.81
C ASP A 155 -0.95 -7.52 -11.97
N ASP A 156 -1.44 -8.60 -12.58
CA ASP A 156 -2.43 -8.53 -13.63
C ASP A 156 -3.78 -7.99 -13.11
N LEU A 157 -4.19 -8.34 -11.88
CA LEU A 157 -5.38 -7.75 -11.26
C LEU A 157 -5.21 -6.24 -11.03
N SER A 158 -4.07 -5.80 -10.49
CA SER A 158 -3.73 -4.38 -10.30
C SER A 158 -3.75 -3.62 -11.63
N ALA A 159 -3.14 -4.17 -12.68
CA ALA A 159 -3.13 -3.56 -14.00
C ALA A 159 -4.55 -3.39 -14.58
N ARG A 160 -5.43 -4.39 -14.39
CA ARG A 160 -6.84 -4.28 -14.80
C ARG A 160 -7.56 -3.19 -14.02
N ILE A 161 -7.41 -3.12 -12.70
CA ILE A 161 -8.03 -2.09 -11.86
C ILE A 161 -7.59 -0.71 -12.33
N ALA A 162 -6.28 -0.49 -12.50
CA ALA A 162 -5.74 0.78 -12.96
C ALA A 162 -6.23 1.18 -14.37
N ALA A 163 -6.58 0.21 -15.21
CA ALA A 163 -7.09 0.46 -16.56
C ALA A 163 -8.62 0.69 -16.62
N THR A 164 -9.38 0.18 -15.65
CA THR A 164 -10.86 0.20 -15.70
C THR A 164 -11.53 1.06 -14.65
N GLU A 165 -10.82 1.39 -13.57
CA GLU A 165 -11.35 2.16 -12.46
C GLU A 165 -10.85 3.60 -12.48
N ASP A 166 -11.68 4.52 -12.02
CA ASP A 166 -11.22 5.86 -11.64
C ASP A 166 -10.42 5.75 -10.33
N ILE A 167 -9.25 6.38 -10.29
CA ILE A 167 -8.32 6.26 -9.16
C ILE A 167 -8.15 7.65 -8.53
N GLN A 168 -8.70 7.81 -7.34
CA GLN A 168 -8.62 9.07 -6.59
C GLN A 168 -8.17 8.77 -5.17
N ILE A 169 -7.09 9.43 -4.76
CA ILE A 169 -6.52 9.34 -3.42
C ILE A 169 -5.95 10.70 -3.04
N ASP A 170 -6.24 11.12 -1.81
CA ASP A 170 -5.68 12.34 -1.23
C ASP A 170 -5.27 12.02 0.21
N LEU A 171 -3.95 11.98 0.43
CA LEU A 171 -3.37 11.69 1.74
C LEU A 171 -3.63 12.81 2.75
N ASN A 172 -3.72 14.07 2.31
CA ASN A 172 -3.96 15.20 3.19
C ASN A 172 -5.43 15.25 3.62
N ALA A 173 -6.33 14.91 2.72
CA ALA A 173 -7.77 14.83 3.00
C ALA A 173 -8.18 13.47 3.60
N HIS A 174 -7.25 12.53 3.78
CA HIS A 174 -7.53 11.19 4.31
C HIS A 174 -8.61 10.45 3.51
N TYR A 175 -8.54 10.61 2.19
CA TYR A 175 -9.58 10.20 1.25
C TYR A 175 -9.04 9.17 0.26
N ALA A 176 -9.84 8.16 -0.05
CA ALA A 176 -9.69 7.43 -1.30
C ALA A 176 -11.04 6.92 -1.83
N ASN A 177 -11.14 6.75 -3.14
CA ASN A 177 -12.29 6.14 -3.77
C ASN A 177 -12.16 4.61 -3.87
N ASP A 178 -13.23 3.93 -4.28
CA ASP A 178 -13.23 2.48 -4.52
C ASP A 178 -12.00 1.98 -5.31
N GLY A 179 -11.63 2.64 -6.41
CA GLY A 179 -10.52 2.20 -7.26
C GLY A 179 -9.16 2.25 -6.56
N ALA A 180 -8.89 3.35 -5.84
CA ALA A 180 -7.68 3.49 -5.04
C ALA A 180 -7.62 2.48 -3.89
N SER A 181 -8.73 2.26 -3.18
CA SER A 181 -8.78 1.26 -2.10
C SER A 181 -8.54 -0.16 -2.62
N MET A 182 -9.06 -0.50 -3.81
CA MET A 182 -8.79 -1.80 -4.45
C MET A 182 -7.29 -2.00 -4.72
N LEU A 183 -6.62 -1.00 -5.31
CA LEU A 183 -5.18 -1.06 -5.59
C LEU A 183 -4.35 -1.19 -4.31
N ALA A 184 -4.72 -0.46 -3.24
CA ALA A 184 -4.06 -0.56 -1.96
C ALA A 184 -4.18 -1.97 -1.32
N ILE A 185 -5.37 -2.59 -1.39
CA ILE A 185 -5.61 -3.96 -0.90
C ILE A 185 -4.77 -4.98 -1.67
N VAL A 186 -4.75 -4.90 -3.01
CA VAL A 186 -3.95 -5.82 -3.84
C VAL A 186 -2.45 -5.63 -3.57
N SER A 187 -2.01 -4.39 -3.40
CA SER A 187 -0.62 -4.08 -3.09
C SER A 187 -0.18 -4.67 -1.75
N ILE A 188 -0.94 -4.43 -0.66
CA ILE A 188 -0.64 -5.04 0.64
C ILE A 188 -0.58 -6.57 0.49
N LEU A 189 -1.59 -7.19 -0.14
CA LEU A 189 -1.59 -8.65 -0.29
C LEU A 189 -0.34 -9.16 -1.03
N LYS A 190 0.06 -8.50 -2.12
CA LYS A 190 1.24 -8.82 -2.94
C LYS A 190 2.54 -8.72 -2.14
N TYR A 191 2.71 -7.63 -1.39
CA TYR A 191 3.95 -7.39 -0.66
C TYR A 191 4.00 -8.19 0.65
N SER A 192 2.90 -8.32 1.38
CA SER A 192 2.83 -9.12 2.60
C SER A 192 3.15 -10.59 2.31
N ILE A 193 2.64 -11.17 1.21
CA ILE A 193 2.96 -12.57 0.90
C ILE A 193 4.47 -12.78 0.65
N GLN A 194 5.14 -11.84 0.00
CA GLN A 194 6.58 -11.88 -0.20
C GLN A 194 7.35 -11.76 1.11
N TYR A 195 6.92 -10.87 2.01
CA TYR A 195 7.52 -10.69 3.33
C TYR A 195 7.41 -11.97 4.18
N TRP A 196 6.20 -12.52 4.29
CA TRP A 196 5.97 -13.75 5.05
C TRP A 196 6.68 -14.94 4.43
N ASP A 197 6.84 -14.97 3.11
CA ASP A 197 7.64 -15.99 2.45
C ASP A 197 9.12 -15.91 2.85
N ALA A 198 9.70 -14.72 2.83
CA ALA A 198 11.08 -14.46 3.19
C ALA A 198 11.40 -14.76 4.67
N LEU A 199 10.45 -14.57 5.59
CA LEU A 199 10.62 -14.90 7.02
C LEU A 199 10.47 -16.39 7.34
N GLY A 200 9.86 -17.18 6.45
CA GLY A 200 9.55 -18.59 6.72
C GLY A 200 10.63 -19.55 6.20
N GLY A 201 11.31 -20.27 7.10
CA GLY A 201 12.25 -21.35 6.76
C GLY A 201 11.61 -22.65 6.24
N ASP A 202 10.28 -22.75 6.21
CA ASP A 202 9.56 -23.96 5.77
C ASP A 202 9.21 -23.88 4.27
N THR A 203 9.92 -24.68 3.48
CA THR A 203 9.76 -24.87 2.03
C THR A 203 8.62 -25.84 1.66
N GLN A 204 7.82 -26.30 2.63
CA GLN A 204 6.69 -27.20 2.37
C GLN A 204 5.39 -26.45 2.08
N ARG A 205 4.50 -27.08 1.28
CA ARG A 205 3.18 -26.57 0.87
C ARG A 205 2.29 -26.08 2.04
N VAL A 206 2.46 -26.66 3.24
CA VAL A 206 1.77 -26.24 4.48
C VAL A 206 2.29 -24.88 5.00
N GLY A 207 3.56 -24.56 4.76
CA GLY A 207 4.16 -23.27 5.09
C GLY A 207 3.59 -22.13 4.24
N LEU A 208 3.39 -22.36 2.95
CA LEU A 208 2.79 -21.36 2.04
C LEU A 208 1.36 -20.99 2.43
N TRP A 209 0.54 -21.93 2.92
CA TRP A 209 -0.81 -21.62 3.41
C TRP A 209 -0.83 -20.72 4.63
N LYS A 210 0.10 -20.94 5.57
CA LYS A 210 0.25 -20.05 6.72
C LYS A 210 0.63 -18.65 6.29
N LYS A 211 1.57 -18.54 5.33
CA LYS A 211 2.04 -17.27 4.74
C LYS A 211 0.91 -16.52 4.02
N ILE A 212 0.12 -17.21 3.19
CA ILE A 212 -1.04 -16.64 2.50
C ILE A 212 -2.10 -16.14 3.47
N LYS A 213 -2.42 -16.89 4.52
CA LYS A 213 -3.41 -16.42 5.49
C LYS A 213 -2.93 -15.21 6.29
N ARG A 214 -1.63 -15.12 6.61
CA ARG A 214 -1.05 -13.92 7.23
C ARG A 214 -1.16 -12.72 6.28
N ALA A 215 -0.77 -12.88 5.02
CA ALA A 215 -0.91 -11.84 4.01
C ALA A 215 -2.37 -11.40 3.77
N LEU A 216 -3.31 -12.35 3.79
CA LEU A 216 -4.75 -12.06 3.74
C LEU A 216 -5.19 -11.25 4.96
N ALA A 217 -4.67 -11.59 6.15
CA ALA A 217 -5.02 -10.90 7.38
C ALA A 217 -4.52 -9.46 7.38
N ASP A 218 -3.34 -9.21 6.80
CA ASP A 218 -2.84 -7.85 6.58
C ASP A 218 -3.79 -7.08 5.63
N ALA A 219 -4.06 -7.65 4.45
CA ALA A 219 -4.87 -7.02 3.41
C ALA A 219 -6.33 -6.77 3.84
N TRP A 220 -6.95 -7.66 4.62
CA TRP A 220 -8.30 -7.44 5.15
C TRP A 220 -8.33 -6.64 6.44
N GLY A 221 -7.22 -6.58 7.18
CA GLY A 221 -7.06 -5.65 8.30
C GLY A 221 -7.17 -4.22 7.76
N TYR A 222 -6.58 -4.01 6.58
CA TYR A 222 -6.73 -2.80 5.81
C TYR A 222 -8.18 -2.55 5.36
N VAL A 223 -8.89 -3.53 4.79
CA VAL A 223 -10.34 -3.43 4.46
C VAL A 223 -11.16 -2.95 5.66
N SER A 224 -10.85 -3.47 6.85
CA SER A 224 -11.59 -3.17 8.08
C SER A 224 -11.30 -1.77 8.65
N ALA A 225 -10.27 -1.09 8.14
CA ALA A 225 -9.88 0.26 8.58
C ALA A 225 -10.53 1.38 7.76
N TRP A 226 -11.16 1.06 6.62
CA TRP A 226 -11.88 2.04 5.80
C TRP A 226 -13.25 2.35 6.40
N VAL A 227 -13.61 3.63 6.40
CA VAL A 227 -14.93 4.11 6.74
C VAL A 227 -15.65 4.51 5.46
N ASP A 228 -16.66 3.74 5.08
CA ASP A 228 -17.53 4.07 3.94
C ASP A 228 -18.29 5.37 4.23
N ASN A 229 -18.12 6.37 3.38
CA ASN A 229 -18.79 7.66 3.50
C ASN A 229 -20.22 7.63 2.91
N GLY A 230 -20.62 6.53 2.26
CA GLY A 230 -21.95 6.31 1.67
C GLY A 230 -22.11 6.85 0.24
N ASP A 231 -21.05 7.39 -0.35
CA ASP A 231 -21.06 8.02 -1.68
C ASP A 231 -20.10 7.36 -2.69
N GLY A 232 -19.52 6.20 -2.34
CA GLY A 232 -18.50 5.53 -3.16
C GLY A 232 -17.07 5.95 -2.80
N SER A 233 -16.92 6.84 -1.83
CA SER A 233 -15.65 7.17 -1.20
C SER A 233 -15.50 6.59 0.18
N TYR A 234 -14.26 6.56 0.62
CA TYR A 234 -13.91 6.12 1.95
C TYR A 234 -13.00 7.15 2.59
N SER A 235 -13.35 7.46 3.84
CA SER A 235 -12.40 8.09 4.75
C SER A 235 -11.53 6.98 5.32
N TRP A 236 -10.22 7.19 5.36
CA TRP A 236 -9.30 6.26 5.99
C TRP A 236 -8.23 7.00 6.73
N ASP A 237 -7.83 6.42 7.85
CA ASP A 237 -6.60 6.80 8.51
C ASP A 237 -5.49 5.88 7.98
N PRO A 238 -4.59 6.38 7.11
CA PRO A 238 -3.54 5.57 6.50
C PRO A 238 -2.65 4.88 7.51
N GLN A 239 -2.45 5.55 8.64
CA GLN A 239 -1.56 5.14 9.70
C GLN A 239 -2.25 4.03 10.53
N SER A 240 -3.57 4.14 10.76
CA SER A 240 -4.37 3.13 11.46
C SER A 240 -4.51 1.85 10.64
N ALA A 241 -4.71 1.99 9.34
CA ALA A 241 -4.94 0.86 8.46
C ALA A 241 -3.72 -0.08 8.37
N LEU A 242 -2.50 0.46 8.46
CA LEU A 242 -1.26 -0.30 8.43
C LEU A 242 -0.94 -0.98 9.77
N VAL A 243 -1.19 -0.32 10.90
CA VAL A 243 -1.00 -0.91 12.25
C VAL A 243 -2.01 -2.02 12.53
N ASN A 244 -3.27 -1.83 12.13
CA ASN A 244 -4.33 -2.82 12.34
C ASN A 244 -4.04 -4.12 11.58
N ALA A 245 -3.49 -4.02 10.37
CA ALA A 245 -3.13 -5.15 9.52
C ALA A 245 -2.15 -6.13 10.19
N ASP A 246 -1.04 -5.65 10.73
CA ASP A 246 -0.01 -6.45 11.41
C ASP A 246 -0.54 -7.19 12.66
N CYS A 247 -1.28 -6.47 13.51
CA CYS A 247 -1.86 -7.07 14.72
C CYS A 247 -2.79 -8.23 14.38
N HIS A 248 -3.50 -8.12 13.26
CA HIS A 248 -4.38 -9.14 12.76
C HIS A 248 -3.64 -10.35 12.18
N SER A 249 -2.54 -10.17 11.45
CA SER A 249 -1.81 -11.28 10.85
C SER A 249 -1.09 -12.18 11.84
N ASP A 250 -0.50 -11.63 12.90
CA ASP A 250 0.21 -12.44 13.89
C ASP A 250 -0.71 -13.32 14.75
N GLN A 251 -1.94 -12.87 15.02
CA GLN A 251 -2.90 -13.67 15.81
C GLN A 251 -3.70 -14.67 14.97
N VAL A 252 -3.72 -14.51 13.64
CA VAL A 252 -4.42 -15.43 12.72
C VAL A 252 -3.81 -16.84 12.71
N TYR A 253 -2.54 -16.97 13.11
CA TYR A 253 -1.90 -18.24 13.44
C TYR A 253 -0.92 -18.03 14.60
N GLY A 254 -1.43 -18.19 15.83
CA GLY A 254 -0.60 -18.20 17.02
C GLY A 254 0.64 -19.07 16.83
N ASN A 255 1.78 -18.57 17.31
CA ASN A 255 3.01 -19.33 17.41
C ASN A 255 2.83 -20.60 18.25
#